data_AF-A0A6B1IZM4-F1
#
_entry.id   AF-A0A6B1IZM4-F1
#
_cell.length_a   1.000
_cell.length_b   1.000
_cell.length_c   1.000
_cell.angle_alpha   90.00
_cell.angle_beta   90.00
_cell.angle_gamma   90.00
#
_symmetry.space_group_name_H-M   'P 1'
#
loop_
_entity.id
_entity.type
_entity.pdbx_description
1 polymer ?
#
loop_
_entity_poly.entity_id
_entity_poly.type
_entity_poly.pdbx_seq_one_letter_code
_entity_poly.pdbx_strand_id
1 'polypeptide(L)'
;MKEVKRPARDGPRKLGRGHTTMERRKFVVGLGALASGSAAAVGTGAFTSVTANRSVDVEVAGDANAYLSLQQISGSPNSQQYVTNSSGEIGFDFSDSNGDINGNGNGFNPDAVTEVDRLLRVANQGTQDVDVSVDLSSLSTGSADVSIFADGNSSNSEYTGSGTDISNTSVTLAPGDSMVLNLEVDTNGQDPVSTSGTITFNADASS
;
A
#
# COMPACT_ATOMS: atom_id res chain seq x y z
N MET A 1 -90.04 -33.49 -44.40
CA MET A 1 -88.97 -34.09 -43.57
C MET A 1 -87.86 -34.57 -44.49
N LYS A 2 -86.68 -33.93 -44.32
CA LYS A 2 -85.32 -34.18 -44.84
C LYS A 2 -85.13 -35.15 -46.03
N GLU A 3 -85.11 -34.52 -47.20
CA GLU A 3 -84.15 -34.57 -48.33
C GLU A 3 -83.59 -35.88 -48.89
N VAL A 4 -83.50 -35.87 -50.23
CA VAL A 4 -83.61 -36.97 -51.18
C VAL A 4 -82.27 -37.25 -51.87
N LYS A 5 -81.98 -38.54 -52.04
CA LYS A 5 -80.94 -39.13 -52.92
C LYS A 5 -81.03 -38.64 -54.36
N ARG A 6 -79.92 -38.19 -54.97
CA ARG A 6 -79.71 -38.22 -56.44
C ARG A 6 -78.26 -38.56 -56.83
N PRO A 7 -78.04 -39.34 -57.91
CA PRO A 7 -76.73 -39.78 -58.38
C PRO A 7 -76.19 -38.98 -59.58
N ALA A 8 -74.89 -39.21 -59.84
CA ALA A 8 -74.14 -39.13 -61.12
C ALA A 8 -74.19 -37.84 -61.97
N ARG A 9 -73.01 -37.26 -62.24
CA ARG A 9 -72.68 -36.85 -63.60
C ARG A 9 -71.17 -36.78 -63.89
N ASP A 10 -70.88 -37.33 -65.04
CA ASP A 10 -69.64 -37.51 -65.80
C ASP A 10 -69.03 -36.20 -66.36
N GLY A 11 -67.70 -36.20 -66.52
CA GLY A 11 -66.94 -35.33 -67.44
C GLY A 11 -65.61 -34.79 -66.87
N PRO A 12 -64.54 -34.55 -67.68
CA PRO A 12 -64.14 -35.18 -68.94
C PRO A 12 -62.69 -35.74 -68.94
N ARG A 13 -62.50 -36.75 -69.80
CA ARG A 13 -61.40 -37.03 -70.75
C ARG A 13 -59.95 -36.68 -70.39
N LYS A 14 -59.14 -37.75 -70.44
CA LYS A 14 -57.71 -37.84 -70.83
C LYS A 14 -57.14 -36.59 -71.51
N LEU A 15 -55.93 -36.22 -71.10
CA LEU A 15 -54.84 -35.92 -72.02
C LEU A 15 -53.52 -36.28 -71.31
N GLY A 16 -52.76 -37.19 -71.92
CA GLY A 16 -51.44 -37.53 -71.45
C GLY A 16 -50.46 -36.38 -71.65
N ARG A 17 -49.42 -36.36 -70.81
CA ARG A 17 -48.07 -35.93 -71.19
C ARG A 17 -47.14 -36.40 -70.08
N GLY A 18 -46.08 -37.08 -70.49
CA GLY A 18 -45.01 -37.46 -69.58
C GLY A 18 -44.40 -36.23 -68.94
N HIS A 19 -44.13 -36.34 -67.64
CA HIS A 19 -42.88 -35.91 -67.05
C HIS A 19 -42.76 -36.59 -65.68
N THR A 20 -41.64 -37.28 -65.48
CA THR A 20 -41.22 -37.98 -64.27
C THR A 20 -41.46 -37.16 -63.02
N THR A 21 -42.10 -37.77 -62.02
CA THR A 21 -42.09 -37.27 -60.63
C THR A 21 -42.02 -38.46 -59.68
N MET A 22 -40.78 -38.86 -59.40
CA MET A 22 -40.40 -39.58 -58.18
C MET A 22 -40.64 -38.66 -56.99
N GLU A 23 -41.52 -39.04 -56.08
CA GLU A 23 -41.71 -38.48 -54.73
C GLU A 23 -42.58 -39.49 -53.95
N ARG A 24 -42.54 -39.70 -52.63
CA ARG A 24 -41.76 -39.16 -51.50
C ARG A 24 -42.11 -40.01 -50.28
N ARG A 25 -41.10 -40.40 -49.50
CA ARG A 25 -41.01 -40.26 -48.02
C ARG A 25 -39.81 -41.09 -47.54
N LYS A 26 -38.63 -40.47 -47.38
CA LYS A 26 -38.18 -39.62 -46.26
C LYS A 26 -37.84 -40.44 -45.01
N PHE A 27 -36.55 -40.74 -44.82
CA PHE A 27 -35.94 -40.77 -43.49
C PHE A 27 -34.57 -40.08 -43.53
N VAL A 28 -34.58 -38.90 -42.93
CA VAL A 28 -33.53 -38.10 -42.27
C VAL A 28 -32.12 -38.08 -42.87
N VAL A 29 -31.88 -36.94 -43.51
CA VAL A 29 -30.61 -36.24 -43.61
C VAL A 29 -30.04 -36.00 -42.21
N GLY A 30 -28.93 -36.67 -41.89
CA GLY A 30 -27.95 -36.21 -40.91
C GLY A 30 -26.81 -35.52 -41.64
N LEU A 31 -27.09 -34.38 -42.27
CA LEU A 31 -26.09 -33.42 -42.74
C LEU A 31 -25.54 -32.70 -41.52
N GLY A 32 -24.62 -33.35 -40.81
CA GLY A 32 -23.61 -32.72 -39.97
C GLY A 32 -22.28 -33.11 -40.58
N ALA A 33 -21.90 -32.44 -41.66
CA ALA A 33 -20.83 -31.44 -41.60
C ALA A 33 -19.50 -32.09 -41.22
N LEU A 34 -18.57 -32.05 -42.17
CA LEU A 34 -17.16 -31.85 -41.86
C LEU A 34 -17.05 -30.80 -40.74
N ALA A 35 -16.93 -31.24 -39.49
CA ALA A 35 -16.32 -30.46 -38.42
C ALA A 35 -14.88 -30.94 -38.25
N SER A 36 -14.16 -31.00 -39.36
CA SER A 36 -12.79 -30.51 -39.34
C SER A 36 -12.86 -29.03 -38.92
N GLY A 37 -12.60 -28.73 -37.66
CA GLY A 37 -12.75 -27.40 -37.05
C GLY A 37 -14.11 -27.26 -36.38
N SER A 38 -14.26 -26.81 -35.15
CA SER A 38 -13.47 -25.89 -34.34
C SER A 38 -14.09 -25.99 -32.94
N ALA A 39 -13.45 -26.64 -31.97
CA ALA A 39 -12.67 -25.91 -31.00
C ALA A 39 -11.68 -26.86 -30.32
N ALA A 40 -10.50 -27.06 -30.92
CA ALA A 40 -9.35 -26.71 -30.09
C ALA A 40 -9.69 -25.28 -29.67
N ALA A 41 -10.12 -25.10 -28.43
CA ALA A 41 -10.42 -23.79 -27.92
C ALA A 41 -9.15 -23.00 -28.21
N VAL A 42 -9.24 -22.21 -29.28
CA VAL A 42 -8.22 -21.28 -29.70
C VAL A 42 -8.30 -20.25 -28.59
N GLY A 43 -7.67 -20.55 -27.47
CA GLY A 43 -7.15 -19.56 -26.58
C GLY A 43 -6.04 -18.89 -27.36
N THR A 44 -6.38 -17.99 -28.29
CA THR A 44 -5.48 -16.96 -28.84
C THR A 44 -5.08 -15.96 -27.75
N GLY A 45 -4.85 -16.45 -26.53
CA GLY A 45 -4.86 -15.64 -25.33
C GLY A 45 -3.59 -15.83 -24.52
N ALA A 46 -2.43 -15.66 -25.14
CA ALA A 46 -1.21 -15.30 -24.42
C ALA A 46 -0.15 -14.90 -25.44
N PHE A 47 0.43 -13.70 -25.27
CA PHE A 47 1.71 -13.41 -25.87
C PHE A 47 2.71 -14.46 -25.38
N THR A 48 3.46 -15.08 -26.30
CA THR A 48 4.49 -16.07 -25.94
C THR A 48 5.76 -15.39 -25.42
N SER A 49 6.01 -14.15 -25.84
CA SER A 49 7.04 -13.27 -25.31
C SER A 49 6.76 -11.83 -25.72
N VAL A 50 7.10 -10.89 -24.85
CA VAL A 50 7.12 -9.45 -25.16
C VAL A 50 8.44 -8.87 -24.66
N THR A 51 9.24 -8.38 -25.61
CA THR A 51 10.36 -7.50 -25.31
C THR A 51 9.95 -6.09 -25.66
N ALA A 52 9.97 -5.20 -24.68
CA ALA A 52 9.77 -3.77 -24.94
C ALA A 52 10.57 -2.94 -23.95
N ASN A 53 11.14 -1.86 -24.45
CA ASN A 53 11.89 -0.89 -23.66
C ASN A 53 10.89 0.10 -23.06
N ARG A 54 10.96 0.29 -21.75
CA ARG A 54 10.21 1.33 -21.02
C ARG A 54 11.23 2.30 -20.44
N SER A 55 10.91 3.59 -20.44
CA SER A 55 11.68 4.58 -19.67
C SER A 55 11.33 4.45 -18.20
N VAL A 56 12.31 4.69 -17.34
CA VAL A 56 12.14 4.81 -15.89
C VAL A 56 12.90 6.06 -15.47
N ASP A 57 12.22 6.94 -14.74
CA ASP A 57 12.77 8.17 -14.19
C ASP A 57 12.60 8.10 -12.67
N VAL A 58 13.70 8.24 -11.92
CA VAL A 58 13.73 8.17 -10.46
C VAL A 58 14.37 9.44 -9.93
N GLU A 59 13.69 10.10 -9.00
CA GLU A 59 14.20 11.28 -8.30
C GLU A 59 14.37 10.96 -6.82
N VAL A 60 15.48 11.44 -6.24
CA VAL A 60 15.78 11.30 -4.82
C VAL A 60 15.65 12.67 -4.19
N ALA A 61 14.77 12.77 -3.19
CA ALA A 61 14.56 13.98 -2.40
C ALA A 61 15.18 13.81 -1.02
N GLY A 62 15.59 14.93 -0.39
CA GLY A 62 15.88 14.94 1.04
C GLY A 62 14.61 14.74 1.86
N ASP A 63 14.75 14.32 3.10
CA ASP A 63 13.69 13.86 4.00
C ASP A 63 12.55 14.87 4.15
N ALA A 64 12.85 16.17 4.16
CA ALA A 64 11.81 17.19 4.26
C ALA A 64 10.85 17.22 3.06
N ASN A 65 11.30 16.78 1.88
CA ASN A 65 10.56 16.82 0.61
C ASN A 65 10.19 15.43 0.07
N ALA A 66 10.54 14.36 0.79
CA ALA A 66 10.20 12.99 0.41
C ALA A 66 8.70 12.70 0.65
N TYR A 67 8.18 11.64 0.01
CA TYR A 67 6.78 11.23 0.16
C TYR A 67 6.42 10.87 1.61
N LEU A 68 7.33 10.23 2.34
CA LEU A 68 7.31 10.23 3.80
C LEU A 68 8.27 11.30 4.25
N SER A 69 7.74 12.35 4.85
CA SER A 69 8.53 13.51 5.21
C SER A 69 8.98 13.47 6.65
N LEU A 70 10.28 13.68 6.89
CA LEU A 70 10.86 13.82 8.23
C LEU A 70 11.40 15.25 8.39
N GLN A 71 10.92 15.97 9.39
CA GLN A 71 11.22 17.40 9.54
C GLN A 71 11.42 17.81 11.00
N GLN A 72 12.39 18.69 11.22
CA GLN A 72 12.47 19.45 12.46
C GLN A 72 11.20 20.28 12.69
N ILE A 73 10.83 20.44 13.95
CA ILE A 73 9.66 21.21 14.38
C ILE A 73 10.09 22.62 14.72
N SER A 74 9.69 23.59 13.89
CA SER A 74 9.91 25.01 14.16
C SER A 74 9.31 25.39 15.52
N GLY A 75 10.12 26.03 16.37
CA GLY A 75 9.71 26.48 17.71
C GLY A 75 9.72 25.39 18.78
N SER A 76 10.10 24.14 18.47
CA SER A 76 10.43 23.13 19.48
C SER A 76 11.91 23.25 19.88
N PRO A 77 12.25 23.60 21.13
CA PRO A 77 13.66 23.64 21.57
C PRO A 77 14.34 22.28 21.42
N ASN A 78 13.65 21.20 21.79
CA ASN A 78 14.18 19.83 21.69
C ASN A 78 14.46 19.44 20.24
N SER A 79 13.56 19.74 19.31
CA SER A 79 13.78 19.46 17.89
C SER A 79 14.97 20.22 17.33
N GLN A 80 15.11 21.50 17.70
CA GLN A 80 16.22 22.34 17.24
C GLN A 80 17.57 21.93 17.85
N GLN A 81 17.55 21.36 19.05
CA GLN A 81 18.75 20.93 19.76
C GLN A 81 19.22 19.53 19.34
N TYR A 82 18.30 18.57 19.23
CA TYR A 82 18.66 17.15 19.14
C TYR A 82 18.40 16.52 17.77
N VAL A 83 17.67 17.19 16.88
CA VAL A 83 17.49 16.72 15.50
C VAL A 83 18.45 17.50 14.61
N THR A 84 19.27 16.78 13.85
CA THR A 84 20.21 17.35 12.89
C THR A 84 19.69 17.18 11.48
N ASN A 85 20.12 18.06 10.57
CA ASN A 85 19.88 17.89 9.14
C ASN A 85 21.22 18.05 8.41
N SER A 86 21.71 16.98 7.83
CA SER A 86 22.94 16.97 7.03
C SER A 86 22.59 16.67 5.59
N SER A 87 22.75 17.65 4.71
CA SER A 87 22.52 17.50 3.26
C SER A 87 21.11 16.97 2.90
N GLY A 88 20.10 17.27 3.72
CA GLY A 88 18.72 16.83 3.51
C GLY A 88 18.34 15.53 4.21
N GLU A 89 19.26 14.88 4.91
CA GLU A 89 19.01 13.68 5.74
C GLU A 89 18.91 14.07 7.21
N ILE A 90 17.90 13.55 7.91
CA ILE A 90 17.63 13.78 9.32
C ILE A 90 18.46 12.83 10.18
N GLY A 91 19.13 13.38 11.18
CA GLY A 91 19.82 12.62 12.22
C GLY A 91 19.34 13.01 13.61
N PHE A 92 19.75 12.22 14.61
CA PHE A 92 19.50 12.51 16.02
C PHE A 92 20.84 12.52 16.75
N ASP A 93 21.07 13.57 17.55
CA ASP A 93 22.28 13.69 18.38
C ASP A 93 21.91 14.14 19.78
N PHE A 94 22.10 13.23 20.74
CA PHE A 94 21.93 13.48 22.18
C PHE A 94 23.27 13.47 22.93
N SER A 95 24.38 13.45 22.20
CA SER A 95 25.74 13.30 22.72
C SER A 95 26.48 14.63 22.88
N ASP A 96 25.91 15.71 22.34
CA ASP A 96 26.48 17.05 22.39
C ASP A 96 26.81 17.48 23.82
N SER A 97 28.05 17.92 24.01
CA SER A 97 28.52 18.41 25.30
C SER A 97 27.99 19.81 25.59
N ASN A 98 27.35 19.98 26.75
CA ASN A 98 27.10 21.32 27.27
C ASN A 98 28.41 21.93 27.80
N GLY A 99 29.02 22.80 26.99
CA GLY A 99 30.28 23.50 27.30
C GLY A 99 30.17 24.58 28.38
N ASP A 100 28.96 24.92 28.83
CA ASP A 100 28.73 25.87 29.93
C ASP A 100 28.90 25.20 31.31
N ILE A 101 29.08 23.88 31.36
CA ILE A 101 29.20 23.10 32.60
C ILE A 101 30.58 22.44 32.72
N ASN A 102 31.23 22.60 33.88
CA ASN A 102 32.46 21.86 34.19
C ASN A 102 32.18 20.35 34.23
N GLY A 103 32.85 19.61 33.35
CA GLY A 103 32.68 18.16 33.21
C GLY A 103 31.93 17.73 31.95
N ASN A 104 31.38 18.67 31.18
CA ASN A 104 30.59 18.47 29.97
C ASN A 104 29.31 17.66 30.28
N GLY A 105 28.14 18.31 30.22
CA GLY A 105 26.86 17.63 30.37
C GLY A 105 26.56 16.83 29.11
N ASN A 106 26.77 15.51 29.13
CA ASN A 106 26.59 14.62 27.99
C ASN A 106 25.68 13.44 28.36
N GLY A 107 24.62 13.24 27.58
CA GLY A 107 23.75 12.08 27.67
C GLY A 107 22.70 12.13 28.80
N PHE A 108 22.03 11.00 28.99
CA PHE A 108 20.93 10.83 29.94
C PHE A 108 21.43 10.32 31.30
N ASN A 109 20.67 10.60 32.35
CA ASN A 109 20.96 10.11 33.70
C ASN A 109 20.82 8.57 33.76
N PRO A 110 21.68 7.85 34.52
CA PRO A 110 21.42 6.46 34.88
C PRO A 110 20.23 6.37 35.85
N ASP A 111 19.59 5.20 35.93
CA ASP A 111 18.44 4.93 36.81
C ASP A 111 17.29 5.93 36.64
N ALA A 112 16.97 6.30 35.40
CA ALA A 112 15.95 7.30 35.08
C ALA A 112 15.14 6.93 33.84
N VAL A 113 13.90 7.43 33.79
CA VAL A 113 13.13 7.51 32.54
C VAL A 113 13.22 8.96 32.06
N THR A 114 13.74 9.16 30.86
CA THR A 114 13.84 10.49 30.24
C THR A 114 12.97 10.56 29.01
N GLU A 115 12.06 11.54 28.99
CA GLU A 115 11.24 11.87 27.83
C GLU A 115 11.80 13.12 27.13
N VAL A 116 11.89 13.06 25.80
CA VAL A 116 12.24 14.18 24.94
C VAL A 116 11.10 14.45 23.97
N ASP A 117 10.30 15.44 24.31
CA ASP A 117 9.07 15.75 23.61
C ASP A 117 9.31 16.53 22.32
N ARG A 118 8.39 16.38 21.37
CA ARG A 118 8.30 17.17 20.14
C ARG A 118 9.63 17.20 19.38
N LEU A 119 10.20 16.02 19.16
CA LEU A 119 11.48 15.84 18.47
C LEU A 119 11.36 15.98 16.97
N LEU A 120 10.49 15.20 16.34
CA LEU A 120 10.42 15.10 14.89
C LEU A 120 8.97 15.16 14.41
N ARG A 121 8.72 15.87 13.32
CA ARG A 121 7.43 15.78 12.61
C ARG A 121 7.57 14.82 11.45
N VAL A 122 6.64 13.87 11.38
CA VAL A 122 6.50 12.95 10.26
C VAL A 122 5.21 13.25 9.51
N ALA A 123 5.24 13.35 8.19
CA ALA A 123 4.07 13.65 7.38
C ALA A 123 3.98 12.77 6.13
N ASN A 124 2.76 12.36 5.78
CA ASN A 124 2.49 11.69 4.53
C ASN A 124 2.25 12.73 3.42
N GLN A 125 3.26 12.96 2.58
CA GLN A 125 3.17 13.79 1.36
C GLN A 125 2.85 12.95 0.11
N GLY A 126 2.60 11.65 0.27
CA GLY A 126 2.20 10.73 -0.78
C GLY A 126 0.75 10.90 -1.24
N THR A 127 0.24 9.88 -1.92
CA THR A 127 -1.10 9.90 -2.54
C THR A 127 -2.04 8.83 -2.00
N GLN A 128 -1.59 8.03 -1.03
CA GLN A 128 -2.33 6.94 -0.40
C GLN A 128 -2.03 6.90 1.09
N ASP A 129 -2.91 6.26 1.84
CA ASP A 129 -2.73 6.03 3.27
C ASP A 129 -1.51 5.13 3.52
N VAL A 130 -0.75 5.43 4.57
CA VAL A 130 0.43 4.65 4.97
C VAL A 130 0.43 4.38 6.46
N ASP A 131 0.80 3.15 6.83
CA ASP A 131 1.04 2.75 8.21
C ASP A 131 2.51 2.99 8.56
N VAL A 132 2.76 3.95 9.46
CA VAL A 132 4.11 4.34 9.85
C VAL A 132 4.51 3.69 11.17
N SER A 133 5.67 3.03 11.18
CA SER A 133 6.31 2.47 12.38
C SER A 133 7.81 2.79 12.40
N VAL A 134 8.45 2.57 13.55
CA VAL A 134 9.88 2.79 13.74
C VAL A 134 10.54 1.49 14.19
N ASP A 135 11.58 1.07 13.48
CA ASP A 135 12.43 -0.05 13.87
C ASP A 135 13.71 0.47 14.54
N LEU A 136 13.91 0.06 15.78
CA LEU A 136 15.04 0.42 16.64
C LEU A 136 16.03 -0.73 16.83
N SER A 137 15.86 -1.87 16.16
CA SER A 137 16.70 -3.07 16.30
C SER A 137 18.18 -2.85 15.92
N SER A 138 18.46 -1.77 15.18
CA SER A 138 19.82 -1.37 14.79
C SER A 138 20.45 -0.36 15.75
N LEU A 139 19.80 -0.03 16.86
CA LEU A 139 20.39 0.73 17.95
C LEU A 139 21.19 -0.19 18.88
N SER A 140 22.45 0.17 19.12
CA SER A 140 23.22 -0.41 20.22
C SER A 140 22.90 0.38 21.49
N THR A 141 21.83 0.04 22.19
CA THR A 141 21.41 0.75 23.42
C THR A 141 22.13 0.26 24.68
N GLY A 142 23.00 -0.75 24.54
CA GLY A 142 23.57 -1.47 25.66
C GLY A 142 22.47 -2.19 26.44
N SER A 143 21.96 -1.54 27.48
CA SER A 143 20.88 -2.05 28.32
C SER A 143 19.81 -0.98 28.62
N ALA A 144 19.90 0.19 27.98
CA ALA A 144 18.80 1.15 27.98
C ALA A 144 17.70 0.68 27.02
N ASP A 145 16.45 0.91 27.40
CA ASP A 145 15.31 0.72 26.52
C ASP A 145 14.97 2.06 25.86
N VAL A 146 14.76 2.04 24.55
CA VAL A 146 14.45 3.23 23.75
C VAL A 146 13.12 2.99 23.04
N SER A 147 12.22 3.95 23.17
CA SER A 147 10.89 3.89 22.55
C SER A 147 10.57 5.21 21.86
N ILE A 148 9.82 5.12 20.76
CA ILE A 148 9.35 6.27 19.99
C ILE A 148 7.84 6.33 20.05
N PHE A 149 7.31 7.42 20.59
CA PHE A 149 5.89 7.64 20.75
C PHE A 149 5.40 8.67 19.72
N ALA A 150 4.28 8.38 19.09
CA ALA A 150 3.62 9.28 18.15
C ALA A 150 2.39 9.94 18.80
N ASP A 151 2.37 11.26 18.77
CA ASP A 151 1.18 12.07 19.03
C ASP A 151 0.54 12.46 17.71
N GLY A 152 -0.77 12.16 17.57
CA GLY A 152 -1.51 12.46 16.35
C GLY A 152 -1.60 13.96 16.09
N ASN A 153 -1.22 14.42 14.89
CA ASN A 153 -1.40 15.80 14.48
C ASN A 153 -2.80 15.97 13.86
N SER A 154 -3.81 16.05 14.71
CA SER A 154 -4.82 17.08 14.46
C SER A 154 -4.24 18.36 15.05
N SER A 155 -4.23 19.46 14.30
CA SER A 155 -3.51 20.72 14.60
C SER A 155 -3.90 21.44 15.90
N ASN A 156 -4.60 20.75 16.81
CA ASN A 156 -5.20 21.26 18.02
C ASN A 156 -5.24 20.24 19.18
N SER A 157 -4.56 19.09 19.07
CA SER A 157 -4.50 18.14 20.19
C SER A 157 -3.34 18.51 21.12
N GLU A 158 -3.69 18.78 22.36
CA GLU A 158 -2.76 19.01 23.46
C GLU A 158 -1.87 17.77 23.63
N TYR A 159 -0.59 17.97 23.92
CA TYR A 159 0.33 16.89 24.29
C TYR A 159 -0.22 16.21 25.54
N THR A 160 -0.57 14.92 25.45
CA THR A 160 -1.17 14.18 26.58
C THR A 160 -0.19 13.23 27.29
N GLY A 161 1.06 13.15 26.83
CA GLY A 161 2.10 12.31 27.45
C GLY A 161 1.85 10.81 27.34
N SER A 162 0.90 10.37 26.51
CA SER A 162 0.60 8.95 26.26
C SER A 162 0.36 8.72 24.77
N GLY A 163 1.32 9.15 23.95
CA GLY A 163 1.33 8.88 22.52
C GLY A 163 1.27 7.37 22.20
N THR A 164 1.06 7.03 20.94
CA THR A 164 1.10 5.62 20.50
C THR A 164 2.55 5.19 20.35
N ASP A 165 2.97 4.12 21.01
CA ASP A 165 4.32 3.55 20.85
C ASP A 165 4.49 2.93 19.46
N ILE A 166 5.02 3.69 18.52
CA ILE A 166 5.24 3.26 17.13
C ILE A 166 6.55 2.48 16.96
N SER A 167 7.30 2.23 18.04
CA SER A 167 8.38 1.24 18.02
C SER A 167 7.87 -0.19 18.13
N ASN A 168 6.62 -0.36 18.60
CA ASN A 168 5.95 -1.66 18.76
C ASN A 168 4.64 -1.80 17.96
N THR A 169 4.14 -0.71 17.39
CA THR A 169 2.95 -0.70 16.53
C THR A 169 3.10 0.29 15.37
N SER A 170 2.04 0.53 14.61
CA SER A 170 2.01 1.52 13.54
C SER A 170 0.87 2.51 13.73
N VAL A 171 1.03 3.70 13.15
CA VAL A 171 -0.02 4.72 13.03
C VAL A 171 -0.27 5.00 11.56
N THR A 172 -1.54 4.92 11.15
CA THR A 172 -1.96 5.26 9.79
C THR A 172 -2.00 6.78 9.59
N LEU A 173 -1.35 7.26 8.54
CA LEU A 173 -1.42 8.65 8.08
C LEU A 173 -2.07 8.71 6.70
N ALA A 174 -3.19 9.43 6.55
CA ALA A 174 -3.74 9.73 5.24
C ALA A 174 -2.89 10.80 4.51
N PRO A 175 -3.02 10.97 3.18
CA PRO A 175 -2.34 12.03 2.46
C PRO A 175 -2.59 13.42 3.06
N GLY A 176 -1.51 14.11 3.42
CA GLY A 176 -1.52 15.42 4.07
C GLY A 176 -1.50 15.36 5.61
N ASP A 177 -1.80 14.22 6.21
CA ASP A 177 -1.74 14.05 7.66
C ASP A 177 -0.29 13.95 8.15
N SER A 178 -0.15 14.15 9.45
CA SER A 178 1.15 14.09 10.12
C SER A 178 1.02 13.64 11.58
N MET A 179 2.17 13.40 12.19
CA MET A 179 2.31 13.13 13.62
C MET A 179 3.57 13.81 14.14
N VAL A 180 3.62 13.97 15.45
CA VAL A 180 4.82 14.44 16.17
C VAL A 180 5.37 13.27 16.96
N LEU A 181 6.67 13.05 16.87
CA LEU A 181 7.37 11.98 17.56
C LEU A 181 8.08 12.51 18.80
N ASN A 182 8.01 11.71 19.85
CA ASN A 182 8.72 11.88 21.11
C ASN A 182 9.63 10.66 21.32
N LEU A 183 10.69 10.85 22.10
CA LEU A 183 11.61 9.80 22.49
C LEU A 183 11.46 9.55 23.98
N GLU A 184 11.39 8.29 24.36
CA GLU A 184 11.62 7.85 25.74
C GLU A 184 12.90 7.03 25.78
N VAL A 185 13.72 7.30 26.80
CA VAL A 185 14.90 6.51 27.13
C VAL A 185 14.78 6.08 28.58
N ASP A 186 14.62 4.78 28.80
CA ASP A 186 14.62 4.15 30.11
C ASP A 186 16.01 3.56 30.41
N THR A 187 16.66 4.09 31.44
CA THR A 187 17.97 3.66 31.94
C THR A 187 17.88 3.03 33.33
N ASN A 188 16.70 2.58 33.76
CA ASN A 188 16.52 1.92 35.06
C ASN A 188 17.41 0.68 35.21
N GLY A 189 18.20 0.65 36.28
CA GLY A 189 19.15 -0.41 36.58
C GLY A 189 20.42 -0.37 35.73
N GLN A 190 20.67 0.75 35.03
CA GLN A 190 21.79 0.87 34.10
C GLN A 190 22.86 1.84 34.59
N ASP A 191 24.12 1.41 34.47
CA ASP A 191 25.28 2.29 34.55
C ASP A 191 25.34 3.22 33.32
N PRO A 192 26.06 4.35 33.39
CA PRO A 192 26.24 5.24 32.24
C PRO A 192 26.70 4.48 30.98
N VAL A 193 25.86 4.50 29.94
CA VAL A 193 26.10 3.82 28.67
C VAL A 193 25.97 4.79 27.50
N SER A 194 26.82 4.65 26.50
CA SER A 194 26.69 5.37 25.24
C SER A 194 25.95 4.51 24.23
N THR A 195 24.91 5.08 23.65
CA THR A 195 24.09 4.46 22.61
C THR A 195 24.41 5.08 21.26
N SER A 196 24.56 4.26 20.23
CA SER A 196 24.64 4.73 18.85
C SER A 196 24.06 3.69 17.90
N GLY A 197 23.63 4.14 16.72
CA GLY A 197 23.06 3.27 15.71
C GLY A 197 22.12 4.04 14.80
N THR A 198 21.25 3.30 14.12
CA THR A 198 20.30 3.85 13.16
C THR A 198 18.88 3.61 13.62
N ILE A 199 18.06 4.65 13.52
CA ILE A 199 16.60 4.56 13.62
C ILE A 199 16.06 4.36 12.21
N THR A 200 15.23 3.33 11.99
CA THR A 200 14.63 3.05 10.68
C THR A 200 13.15 3.41 10.70
N PHE A 201 12.71 4.25 9.75
CA PHE A 201 11.30 4.58 9.57
C PHE A 201 10.70 3.67 8.48
N ASN A 202 9.64 2.96 8.82
CA ASN A 202 8.87 2.14 7.88
C ASN A 202 7.55 2.85 7.58
N ALA A 203 7.16 2.90 6.30
CA ALA A 203 5.87 3.40 5.87
C ALA A 203 5.30 2.46 4.81
N ASP A 204 4.44 1.55 5.25
CA ASP A 204 3.81 0.57 4.38
C ASP A 204 2.47 1.10 3.88
N ALA A 205 2.10 0.73 2.66
CA ALA A 205 0.77 1.04 2.14
C ALA A 205 -0.30 0.43 3.05
N SER A 206 -1.22 1.25 3.57
CA SER A 206 -2.35 0.74 4.36
C SER A 206 -3.24 -0.14 3.47
N SER A 207 -3.63 -1.30 3.98
CA SER A 207 -4.49 -2.29 3.28
C SER A 207 -5.98 -1.99 3.37
#